data_AF-A0A8H4MTX8-F1
#
_entry.id   AF-A0A8H4MTX8-F1
#
_cell.length_a   1.000
_cell.length_b   1.000
_cell.length_c   1.000
_cell.angle_alpha   90.00
_cell.angle_beta   90.00
_cell.angle_gamma   90.00
#
_symmetry.space_group_name_H-M   'P 1'
#
loop_
_entity.id
_entity.type
_entity.pdbx_description
1 polymer ?
#
loop_
_entity_poly.entity_id
_entity_poly.type
_entity_poly.pdbx_seq_one_letter_code
_entity_poly.pdbx_strand_id
1 'polypeptide(L)'
;MLVASILKVFYWFGHYYSLSLLVQAVIMIGVQIVLLKVALDNRPSPGVKNSVEHVPFSNLDEKGFARPYEFWQWKSAKPYWMFLAYFVGALSFVQILLPPIARSDFYVSLLGYAGLAVEAILPLPQIVANHRTRSCKGFRVSVLAAWILGDVMKMSYFFCSKEVIPWAFRLCEHYLAPLHLALRSPAASSLPFKTTLVPFPSGTGHMITSLREKEIDVAIGLTEGWIAGLAGKQQAQKDAASGGYKVVGHWVDTPLRWAIVTGREREELHTVADLKDKRVGVSRIGSGSHIMSFVLAQKQGWKPDSLTPAVLGPFQALRNGVTGYNASHPDQATPAAEFFMWEHFTTKPYFHADADKPHPPLKKIGEIFTPWPSWLIVASTSVFPDPEHDEKLKQLFQVLDQGIKDFQADHDNVVRLLGTGELGCTYVEEDAKEWLKDVRFTSSTRGVDRKVVDGVVDVLKVAGVIDPGMSNDEAAERVIGIPR
;
A
#
# COMPACT_ATOMS: atom_id res chain seq x y z
N MET A 1 27.10 3.50 -9.21
CA MET A 1 27.01 2.41 -8.22
C MET A 1 27.63 2.76 -6.88
N LEU A 2 28.95 2.92 -6.76
CA LEU A 2 29.61 3.16 -5.47
C LEU A 2 29.02 4.33 -4.67
N VAL A 3 28.84 5.49 -5.31
CA VAL A 3 28.19 6.67 -4.71
C VAL A 3 26.76 6.37 -4.24
N ALA A 4 25.96 5.68 -5.05
CA ALA A 4 24.59 5.30 -4.70
C ALA A 4 24.55 4.36 -3.48
N SER A 5 25.45 3.37 -3.40
CA SER A 5 25.52 2.48 -2.24
C SER A 5 25.93 3.21 -0.97
N ILE A 6 26.86 4.17 -1.05
CA ILE A 6 27.24 5.03 0.08
C ILE A 6 26.03 5.86 0.53
N LEU A 7 25.34 6.53 -0.40
CA LEU A 7 24.13 7.30 -0.09
C LEU A 7 23.04 6.46 0.58
N LYS A 8 22.85 5.19 0.16
CA LYS A 8 21.90 4.26 0.80
C LYS A 8 22.27 3.96 2.25
N VAL A 9 23.56 3.75 2.55
CA VAL A 9 24.02 3.54 3.93
C VAL A 9 23.75 4.79 4.78
N PHE A 10 24.03 5.99 4.26
CA PHE A 10 23.74 7.23 4.98
C PHE A 10 22.25 7.52 5.14
N TYR A 11 21.44 7.18 4.11
CA TYR A 11 19.98 7.25 4.17
C TYR A 11 19.42 6.38 5.31
N TRP A 12 20.00 5.20 5.53
CA TRP A 12 19.55 4.27 6.57
C TRP A 12 19.57 4.86 7.98
N PHE A 13 20.53 5.76 8.27
CA PHE A 13 20.58 6.46 9.56
C PHE A 13 19.46 7.48 9.75
N GLY A 14 18.82 7.95 8.68
CA GLY A 14 17.65 8.84 8.73
C GLY A 14 16.33 8.07 8.65
N HIS A 15 16.26 7.05 7.80
CA HIS A 15 15.08 6.21 7.64
C HIS A 15 15.49 4.74 7.48
N TYR A 16 15.24 3.95 8.51
CA TYR A 16 15.56 2.54 8.54
C TYR A 16 14.78 1.78 7.45
N TYR A 17 15.52 1.01 6.65
CA TYR A 17 14.98 0.03 5.72
C TYR A 17 15.56 -1.36 6.06
N SER A 18 15.08 -2.42 5.41
CA SER A 18 15.39 -3.80 5.82
C SER A 18 16.89 -4.08 5.93
N LEU A 19 17.27 -4.81 6.99
CA LEU A 19 18.67 -5.12 7.29
C LEU A 19 19.37 -5.84 6.11
N SER A 20 18.64 -6.69 5.38
CA SER A 20 19.14 -7.38 4.19
C SER A 20 19.60 -6.42 3.10
N LEU A 21 18.84 -5.35 2.83
CA LEU A 21 19.21 -4.32 1.86
C LEU A 21 20.39 -3.48 2.36
N LEU A 22 20.53 -3.28 3.68
CA LEU A 22 21.67 -2.56 4.26
C LEU A 22 22.96 -3.38 4.08
N VAL A 23 22.91 -4.67 4.44
CA VAL A 23 24.02 -5.60 4.23
C VAL A 23 24.39 -5.66 2.74
N GLN A 24 23.41 -5.70 1.84
CA GLN A 24 23.64 -5.61 0.41
C GLN A 24 24.39 -4.33 0.02
N ALA A 25 23.97 -3.16 0.53
CA ALA A 25 24.63 -1.89 0.22
C ALA A 25 26.08 -1.87 0.71
N VAL A 26 26.35 -2.37 1.93
CA VAL A 26 27.70 -2.46 2.51
C VAL A 26 28.60 -3.41 1.71
N ILE A 27 28.12 -4.62 1.39
CA ILE A 27 28.86 -5.57 0.53
C ILE A 27 29.17 -4.93 -0.82
N MET A 28 28.19 -4.22 -1.40
CA MET A 28 28.36 -3.59 -2.70
C MET A 28 29.35 -2.42 -2.67
N ILE A 29 29.48 -1.68 -1.56
CA ILE A 29 30.58 -0.73 -1.37
C ILE A 29 31.93 -1.45 -1.43
N GLY A 30 32.08 -2.56 -0.67
CA GLY A 30 33.32 -3.35 -0.65
C GLY A 30 33.71 -3.87 -2.04
N VAL A 31 32.78 -4.51 -2.75
CA VAL A 31 33.01 -5.02 -4.11
C VAL A 31 33.40 -3.90 -5.09
N GLN A 32 32.71 -2.75 -5.03
CA GLN A 32 32.97 -1.64 -5.94
C GLN A 32 34.29 -0.92 -5.63
N ILE A 33 34.74 -0.89 -4.37
CA ILE A 33 36.07 -0.41 -4.00
C ILE A 33 37.16 -1.32 -4.59
N VAL A 34 37.00 -2.64 -4.46
CA VAL A 34 37.93 -3.60 -5.07
C VAL A 34 37.95 -3.45 -6.59
N LEU A 35 36.78 -3.35 -7.22
CA LEU A 35 36.67 -3.14 -8.67
C LEU A 35 37.35 -1.84 -9.11
N LEU A 36 37.15 -0.75 -8.37
CA LEU A 36 37.80 0.54 -8.62
C LEU A 36 39.32 0.41 -8.53
N LYS A 37 39.84 -0.27 -7.50
CA LYS A 37 41.29 -0.50 -7.36
C LYS A 37 41.84 -1.28 -8.55
N VAL A 38 41.20 -2.40 -8.90
CA VAL A 38 41.60 -3.23 -10.04
C VAL A 38 41.56 -2.43 -11.35
N ALA A 39 40.53 -1.61 -11.56
CA ALA A 39 40.41 -0.77 -12.76
C ALA A 39 41.50 0.31 -12.83
N LEU A 40 41.87 0.91 -11.70
CA LEU A 40 42.93 1.92 -11.63
C LEU A 40 44.33 1.31 -11.84
N ASP A 41 44.57 0.08 -11.37
CA ASP A 41 45.84 -0.62 -11.52
C ASP A 41 46.07 -1.15 -12.94
N ASN A 42 45.00 -1.60 -13.60
CA ASN A 42 45.05 -2.25 -14.92
C ASN A 42 44.69 -1.33 -16.08
N ARG A 43 44.70 0.00 -15.86
CA ARG A 43 44.41 0.95 -16.93
C ARG A 43 45.54 0.96 -17.98
N PRO A 44 45.23 0.91 -19.29
CA PRO A 44 46.24 1.00 -20.33
C PRO A 44 46.94 2.37 -20.30
N SER A 45 48.25 2.39 -20.57
CA SER A 45 49.02 3.63 -20.72
C SER A 45 48.45 4.47 -21.88
N PRO A 46 48.36 5.82 -21.74
CA PRO A 46 47.88 6.68 -22.81
C PRO A 46 48.83 6.56 -24.01
N GLY A 47 48.40 5.92 -25.10
CA GLY A 47 49.20 5.85 -26.33
C GLY A 47 49.16 4.53 -27.12
N VAL A 48 48.59 3.44 -26.60
CA VAL A 48 48.46 2.20 -27.39
C VAL A 48 47.24 2.30 -28.30
N LYS A 49 47.48 2.76 -29.54
CA LYS A 49 46.46 3.09 -30.55
C LYS A 49 45.66 1.90 -31.07
N ASN A 50 46.07 0.66 -30.77
CA ASN A 50 45.48 -0.55 -31.33
C ASN A 50 45.29 -1.61 -30.25
N SER A 51 44.23 -1.50 -29.44
CA SER A 51 43.41 -2.64 -28.97
C SER A 51 42.49 -2.27 -27.79
N VAL A 52 41.24 -2.71 -27.90
CA VAL A 52 40.16 -2.81 -26.88
C VAL A 52 39.23 -1.59 -26.72
N GLU A 53 38.01 -1.76 -27.25
CA GLU A 53 36.84 -0.84 -27.29
C GLU A 53 36.22 -0.44 -25.93
N HIS A 54 36.83 -0.74 -24.78
CA HIS A 54 36.31 -0.32 -23.48
C HIS A 54 37.44 -0.05 -22.50
N VAL A 55 38.06 1.12 -22.61
CA VAL A 55 38.98 1.59 -21.57
C VAL A 55 38.17 2.32 -20.49
N PRO A 56 38.13 1.83 -19.24
CA PRO A 56 37.46 2.55 -18.16
C PRO A 56 38.06 3.95 -18.02
N PHE A 57 37.20 4.98 -17.96
CA PHE A 57 37.60 6.37 -17.71
C PHE A 57 38.43 7.04 -18.82
N SER A 58 38.45 6.50 -20.06
CA SER A 58 39.17 7.13 -21.19
C SER A 58 38.39 8.24 -21.90
N ASN A 59 39.14 9.16 -22.52
CA ASN A 59 38.62 10.24 -23.38
C ASN A 59 38.52 9.78 -24.84
N LEU A 60 37.70 8.77 -25.13
CA LEU A 60 37.43 8.34 -26.52
C LEU A 60 36.17 9.01 -27.07
N ASP A 61 36.13 10.34 -27.06
CA ASP A 61 35.15 11.10 -27.86
C ASP A 61 35.87 12.34 -28.43
N GLU A 62 36.41 12.24 -29.65
CA GLU A 62 36.98 13.37 -30.38
C GLU A 62 35.93 14.47 -30.70
N LYS A 63 34.63 14.26 -30.42
CA LYS A 63 33.54 15.23 -30.69
C LYS A 63 32.37 15.23 -29.68
N GLY A 64 32.56 14.84 -28.41
CA GLY A 64 31.46 14.73 -27.44
C GLY A 64 31.79 15.25 -26.05
N PHE A 65 30.99 16.21 -25.57
CA PHE A 65 30.84 16.69 -24.17
C PHE A 65 31.96 16.30 -23.19
N ALA A 66 32.96 17.19 -23.03
CA ALA A 66 33.95 17.04 -21.96
C ALA A 66 33.28 17.18 -20.60
N ARG A 67 33.52 16.24 -19.67
CA ARG A 67 32.96 16.34 -18.32
C ARG A 67 33.58 17.55 -17.61
N PRO A 68 32.79 18.38 -16.92
CA PRO A 68 33.33 19.47 -16.11
C PRO A 68 34.43 18.93 -15.17
N TYR A 69 35.60 19.58 -15.18
CA TYR A 69 36.77 19.22 -14.36
C TYR A 69 37.31 17.79 -14.56
N GLU A 70 37.08 17.17 -15.72
CA GLU A 70 37.43 15.77 -16.00
C GLU A 70 36.88 14.83 -14.92
N PHE A 71 35.66 15.12 -14.43
CA PHE A 71 35.05 14.40 -13.32
C PHE A 71 35.05 12.89 -13.56
N TRP A 72 35.73 12.16 -12.67
CA TRP A 72 35.88 10.70 -12.77
C TRP A 72 36.68 10.21 -13.99
N GLN A 73 37.51 11.07 -14.59
CA GLN A 73 38.41 10.79 -15.72
C GLN A 73 39.86 11.19 -15.41
N TRP A 74 40.23 11.21 -14.13
CA TRP A 74 41.54 11.70 -13.69
C TRP A 74 42.70 10.76 -14.04
N LYS A 75 43.84 11.39 -14.35
CA LYS A 75 45.09 10.70 -14.70
C LYS A 75 45.81 10.03 -13.53
N SER A 76 45.57 10.40 -12.28
CA SER A 76 46.15 9.73 -11.12
C SER A 76 45.08 9.00 -10.32
N ALA A 77 45.46 7.94 -9.61
CA ALA A 77 44.52 7.20 -8.75
C ALA A 77 44.09 8.03 -7.52
N LYS A 78 44.97 8.93 -7.05
CA LYS A 78 44.78 9.73 -5.83
C LYS A 78 43.47 10.53 -5.80
N PRO A 79 43.08 11.29 -6.85
CA PRO A 79 41.80 12.00 -6.92
C PRO A 79 40.55 11.15 -6.69
N TYR A 80 40.52 9.89 -7.16
CA TYR A 80 39.38 9.00 -6.96
C TYR A 80 39.18 8.67 -5.48
N TRP A 81 40.26 8.31 -4.80
CA TRP A 81 40.24 8.02 -3.37
C TRP A 81 39.97 9.27 -2.54
N MET A 82 40.54 10.42 -2.93
CA MET A 82 40.29 11.69 -2.25
C MET A 82 38.82 12.09 -2.35
N PHE A 83 38.18 11.99 -3.52
CA PHE A 83 36.75 12.27 -3.61
C PHE A 83 35.94 11.32 -2.73
N LEU A 84 36.22 10.02 -2.74
CA LEU A 84 35.45 9.08 -1.90
C LEU A 84 35.60 9.41 -0.42
N ALA A 85 36.82 9.74 0.01
CA ALA A 85 37.09 10.17 1.37
C ALA A 85 36.37 11.48 1.71
N TYR A 86 36.40 12.49 0.83
CA TYR A 86 35.67 13.75 1.05
C TYR A 86 34.16 13.56 1.00
N PHE A 87 33.65 12.68 0.14
CA PHE A 87 32.22 12.42 0.01
C PHE A 87 31.68 11.74 1.26
N VAL A 88 32.33 10.65 1.71
CA VAL A 88 31.99 9.99 2.98
C VAL A 88 32.20 10.93 4.15
N GLY A 89 33.31 11.67 4.17
CA GLY A 89 33.62 12.65 5.23
C GLY A 89 32.59 13.77 5.34
N ALA A 90 32.12 14.31 4.22
CA ALA A 90 31.08 15.33 4.18
C ALA A 90 29.73 14.77 4.65
N LEU A 91 29.35 13.58 4.20
CA LEU A 91 28.13 12.92 4.68
C LEU A 91 28.20 12.64 6.18
N SER A 92 29.33 12.12 6.68
CA SER A 92 29.57 11.92 8.12
C SER A 92 29.58 13.23 8.90
N PHE A 93 30.15 14.29 8.36
CA PHE A 93 30.14 15.62 8.98
C PHE A 93 28.71 16.12 9.16
N VAL A 94 27.88 16.05 8.11
CA VAL A 94 26.46 16.43 8.22
C VAL A 94 25.75 15.52 9.22
N GLN A 95 25.97 14.21 9.15
CA GLN A 95 25.30 13.22 10.00
C GLN A 95 25.62 13.38 11.49
N ILE A 96 26.87 13.71 11.83
CA ILE A 96 27.37 13.74 13.22
C ILE A 96 27.33 15.15 13.80
N LEU A 97 27.76 16.15 13.03
CA LEU A 97 28.00 17.51 13.53
C LEU A 97 26.86 18.48 13.22
N LEU A 98 25.91 18.10 12.36
CA LEU A 98 24.72 18.91 12.05
C LEU A 98 23.41 18.16 12.33
N PRO A 99 23.08 17.81 13.59
CA PRO A 99 21.85 17.09 13.94
C PRO A 99 20.53 17.67 13.38
N PRO A 100 20.28 18.99 13.35
CA PRO A 100 19.01 19.50 12.82
C PRO A 100 18.86 19.27 11.30
N ILE A 101 19.97 19.22 10.57
CA ILE A 101 19.97 18.94 9.12
C ILE A 101 19.89 17.44 8.89
N ALA A 102 20.70 16.65 9.62
CA ALA A 102 20.73 15.20 9.50
C ALA A 102 19.38 14.53 9.81
N ARG A 103 18.57 15.14 10.68
CA ARG A 103 17.24 14.67 11.08
C ARG A 103 16.09 15.28 10.27
N SER A 104 16.38 16.16 9.32
CA SER A 104 15.34 16.77 8.48
C SER A 104 14.85 15.76 7.43
N ASP A 105 13.53 15.60 7.33
CA ASP A 105 12.89 14.78 6.29
C ASP A 105 13.36 15.18 4.89
N PHE A 106 13.65 16.47 4.66
CA PHE A 106 14.16 16.97 3.39
C PHE A 106 15.54 16.37 3.07
N TYR A 107 16.48 16.39 4.02
CA TYR A 107 17.82 15.85 3.82
C TYR A 107 17.79 14.33 3.62
N VAL A 108 17.02 13.62 4.44
CA VAL A 108 16.88 12.16 4.33
C VAL A 108 16.25 11.79 2.99
N SER A 109 15.16 12.45 2.58
CA SER A 109 14.55 12.23 1.27
C SER A 109 15.51 12.57 0.12
N LEU A 110 16.29 13.64 0.26
CA LEU A 110 17.30 14.03 -0.72
C LEU A 110 18.38 12.95 -0.90
N LEU A 111 18.90 12.36 0.19
CA LEU A 111 19.84 11.24 0.10
C LEU A 111 19.24 10.05 -0.65
N GLY A 112 17.97 9.73 -0.36
CA GLY A 112 17.23 8.64 -1.00
C GLY A 112 17.03 8.88 -2.49
N TYR A 113 16.50 10.06 -2.87
CA TYR A 113 16.30 10.45 -4.25
C TYR A 113 17.60 10.56 -5.03
N ALA A 114 18.67 11.10 -4.43
CA ALA A 114 19.97 11.17 -5.06
C ALA A 114 20.56 9.77 -5.29
N GLY A 115 20.45 8.88 -4.31
CA GLY A 115 20.90 7.48 -4.43
C GLY A 115 20.16 6.75 -5.54
N LEU A 116 18.83 6.90 -5.60
CA LEU A 116 17.98 6.30 -6.63
C LEU A 116 18.28 6.88 -8.01
N ALA A 117 18.38 8.21 -8.13
CA ALA A 117 18.66 8.88 -9.39
C ALA A 117 20.01 8.42 -9.95
N VAL A 118 21.06 8.36 -9.12
CA VAL A 118 22.38 7.87 -9.53
C VAL A 118 22.31 6.43 -10.03
N GLU A 119 21.49 5.55 -9.44
CA GLU A 119 21.33 4.16 -9.89
C GLU A 119 20.53 4.07 -11.20
N ALA A 120 19.44 4.83 -11.31
CA ALA A 120 18.55 4.84 -12.47
C ALA A 120 19.24 5.32 -13.75
N ILE A 121 20.20 6.26 -13.63
CA ILE A 121 20.91 6.83 -14.80
C ILE A 121 22.15 6.04 -15.22
N LEU A 122 22.56 4.99 -14.50
CA LEU A 122 23.76 4.20 -14.85
C LEU A 122 23.71 3.57 -16.24
N PRO A 123 22.56 3.12 -16.76
CA PRO A 123 22.50 2.57 -18.11
C PRO A 123 22.63 3.65 -19.20
N LEU A 124 22.34 4.93 -18.90
CA LEU A 124 22.23 5.99 -19.91
C LEU A 124 23.50 6.17 -20.74
N PRO A 125 24.73 6.24 -20.17
CA PRO A 125 25.93 6.36 -20.98
C PRO A 125 26.10 5.21 -21.99
N GLN A 126 25.76 3.97 -21.58
CA GLN A 126 25.82 2.80 -22.45
C GLN A 126 24.74 2.86 -23.54
N ILE A 127 23.53 3.29 -23.20
CA ILE A 127 22.43 3.49 -24.17
C ILE A 127 22.83 4.53 -25.22
N VAL A 128 23.41 5.66 -24.79
CA VAL A 128 23.88 6.72 -25.71
C VAL A 128 25.02 6.20 -26.59
N ALA A 129 25.98 5.45 -26.04
CA ALA A 129 27.06 4.84 -26.81
C ALA A 129 26.51 3.89 -27.88
N ASN A 130 25.62 2.97 -27.51
CA ASN A 130 24.99 2.01 -28.44
C ASN A 130 24.17 2.73 -29.53
N HIS A 131 23.46 3.81 -29.17
CA HIS A 131 22.69 4.62 -30.11
C HIS A 131 23.60 5.34 -31.12
N ARG A 132 24.74 5.89 -30.66
CA ARG A 132 25.72 6.56 -31.53
C ARG A 132 26.42 5.58 -32.47
N THR A 133 26.80 4.40 -31.98
CA THR A 133 27.49 3.37 -32.78
C THR A 133 26.54 2.55 -33.66
N ARG A 134 25.21 2.72 -33.48
CA ARG A 134 24.16 1.92 -34.13
C ARG A 134 24.40 0.41 -34.05
N SER A 135 25.07 -0.03 -32.99
CA SER A 135 25.52 -1.41 -32.83
C SER A 135 25.55 -1.79 -31.36
N CYS A 136 25.02 -2.98 -31.06
CA CYS A 136 25.16 -3.62 -29.74
C CYS A 136 26.32 -4.64 -29.73
N LYS A 137 27.14 -4.68 -30.78
CA LYS A 137 28.29 -5.60 -30.89
C LYS A 137 29.30 -5.27 -29.80
N GLY A 138 29.57 -6.22 -28.91
CA GLY A 138 30.42 -6.03 -27.72
C GLY A 138 29.65 -6.00 -26.39
N PHE A 139 28.32 -5.85 -26.42
CA PHE A 139 27.50 -5.95 -25.21
C PHE A 139 27.43 -7.39 -24.71
N ARG A 140 27.99 -7.64 -23.51
CA ARG A 140 28.03 -8.98 -22.92
C ARG A 140 26.63 -9.41 -22.49
N VAL A 141 26.10 -10.46 -23.12
CA VAL A 141 24.79 -11.05 -22.78
C VAL A 141 24.71 -11.46 -21.30
N SER A 142 25.84 -11.87 -20.69
CA SER A 142 25.90 -12.19 -19.26
C SER A 142 25.61 -10.99 -18.35
N VAL A 143 25.94 -9.76 -18.76
CA VAL A 143 25.62 -8.55 -17.99
C VAL A 143 24.13 -8.26 -18.03
N LEU A 144 23.50 -8.43 -19.20
CA LEU A 144 22.04 -8.31 -19.35
C LEU A 144 21.31 -9.37 -18.52
N ALA A 145 21.77 -10.62 -18.57
CA ALA A 145 21.20 -11.70 -17.78
C ALA A 145 21.34 -11.46 -16.28
N ALA A 146 22.50 -10.96 -15.82
CA ALA A 146 22.72 -10.61 -14.42
C ALA A 146 21.84 -9.43 -13.96
N TRP A 147 21.62 -8.42 -14.81
CA TRP A 147 20.68 -7.33 -14.54
C TRP A 147 19.24 -7.83 -14.46
N ILE A 148 18.78 -8.59 -15.47
CA ILE A 148 17.43 -9.17 -15.46
C ILE A 148 17.24 -10.07 -14.25
N LEU A 149 18.21 -10.94 -13.93
CA LEU A 149 18.11 -11.81 -12.75
C LEU A 149 18.11 -11.01 -11.45
N GLY A 150 18.93 -9.96 -11.35
CA GLY A 150 18.94 -9.06 -10.19
C GLY A 150 17.62 -8.30 -10.01
N ASP A 151 17.05 -7.80 -11.10
CA ASP A 151 15.77 -7.08 -11.10
C ASP A 151 14.60 -8.04 -10.83
N VAL A 152 14.63 -9.25 -11.40
CA VAL A 152 13.68 -10.33 -11.08
C VAL A 152 13.80 -10.72 -9.61
N MET A 153 15.00 -10.82 -9.03
CA MET A 153 15.17 -11.10 -7.60
C MET A 153 14.69 -9.94 -6.72
N LYS A 154 14.96 -8.68 -7.09
CA LYS A 154 14.43 -7.50 -6.38
C LYS A 154 12.91 -7.46 -6.47
N MET A 155 12.33 -7.67 -7.65
CA MET A 155 10.88 -7.78 -7.85
C MET A 155 10.32 -8.97 -7.08
N SER A 156 10.96 -10.13 -7.09
CA SER A 156 10.56 -11.29 -6.28
C SER A 156 10.68 -11.01 -4.78
N TYR A 157 11.63 -10.21 -4.32
CA TYR A 157 11.63 -9.73 -2.95
C TYR A 157 10.45 -8.79 -2.69
N PHE A 158 10.15 -7.84 -3.57
CA PHE A 158 8.98 -6.97 -3.42
C PHE A 158 7.63 -7.72 -3.47
N PHE A 159 7.49 -8.72 -4.33
CA PHE A 159 6.25 -9.46 -4.56
C PHE A 159 6.11 -10.75 -3.73
N CYS A 160 7.23 -11.40 -3.37
CA CYS A 160 7.26 -12.64 -2.59
C CYS A 160 7.84 -12.49 -1.18
N SER A 161 8.42 -11.33 -0.79
CA SER A 161 8.67 -11.09 0.63
C SER A 161 7.31 -10.98 1.32
N LYS A 162 6.98 -12.05 2.06
CA LYS A 162 5.79 -12.15 2.89
C LYS A 162 5.78 -11.11 4.04
N GLU A 163 6.78 -10.23 4.13
CA GLU A 163 6.89 -9.18 5.13
C GLU A 163 6.11 -7.90 4.79
N VAL A 164 5.55 -7.76 3.58
CA VAL A 164 4.80 -6.55 3.18
C VAL A 164 3.29 -6.76 3.05
N ILE A 165 2.76 -7.89 3.52
CA ILE A 165 1.34 -7.94 3.93
C ILE A 165 1.36 -8.01 5.46
N PRO A 166 1.31 -6.86 6.16
CA PRO A 166 1.09 -6.87 7.60
C PRO A 166 -0.04 -7.84 7.93
N TRP A 167 0.12 -8.68 8.96
CA TRP A 167 -0.92 -9.61 9.40
C TRP A 167 -2.31 -8.94 9.49
N ALA A 168 -2.33 -7.65 9.86
CA ALA A 168 -3.48 -6.76 9.81
C ALA A 168 -4.29 -6.72 8.49
N PHE A 169 -3.68 -6.96 7.34
CA PHE A 169 -4.37 -6.92 6.05
C PHE A 169 -4.91 -8.29 5.60
N ARG A 170 -4.40 -9.39 6.16
CA ARG A 170 -5.07 -10.71 6.09
C ARG A 170 -6.28 -10.79 7.02
N LEU A 171 -6.41 -9.82 7.93
CA LEU A 171 -7.44 -9.81 8.97
C LEU A 171 -8.83 -9.34 8.51
N CYS A 172 -9.05 -8.92 7.26
CA CYS A 172 -10.39 -8.74 6.67
C CYS A 172 -10.77 -9.82 5.63
N GLU A 173 -9.84 -10.70 5.26
CA GLU A 173 -10.09 -11.74 4.25
C GLU A 173 -11.09 -12.81 4.71
N HIS A 174 -11.39 -12.90 6.00
CA HIS A 174 -12.45 -13.77 6.52
C HIS A 174 -13.83 -13.39 5.97
N TYR A 175 -14.07 -12.12 5.64
CA TYR A 175 -15.26 -11.70 4.89
C TYR A 175 -15.29 -12.22 3.44
N LEU A 176 -14.18 -12.74 2.91
CA LEU A 176 -14.10 -13.37 1.60
C LEU A 176 -14.16 -14.90 1.68
N ALA A 177 -14.35 -15.50 2.86
CA ALA A 177 -14.47 -16.95 3.00
C ALA A 177 -15.52 -17.57 2.05
N PRO A 178 -16.74 -17.01 1.89
CA PRO A 178 -17.70 -17.52 0.90
C PRO A 178 -17.20 -17.43 -0.54
N LEU A 179 -16.42 -16.40 -0.90
CA LEU A 179 -15.84 -16.25 -2.24
C LEU A 179 -14.84 -17.37 -2.51
N HIS A 180 -13.99 -17.70 -1.53
CA HIS A 180 -13.05 -18.81 -1.66
C HIS A 180 -13.75 -20.16 -1.78
N LEU A 181 -14.85 -20.38 -1.05
CA LEU A 181 -15.68 -21.58 -1.21
C LEU A 181 -16.35 -21.62 -2.59
N ALA A 182 -16.96 -20.52 -3.02
CA ALA A 182 -17.61 -20.36 -4.31
C ALA A 182 -16.67 -20.78 -5.46
N LEU A 183 -15.45 -20.23 -5.48
CA LEU A 183 -14.48 -20.45 -6.56
C LEU A 183 -13.80 -21.84 -6.52
N ARG A 184 -13.93 -22.58 -5.41
CA ARG A 184 -13.50 -23.99 -5.31
C ARG A 184 -14.59 -24.97 -5.71
N SER A 185 -15.84 -24.52 -5.79
CA SER A 185 -16.96 -25.37 -6.14
C SER A 185 -16.86 -25.86 -7.59
N PRO A 186 -17.45 -27.03 -7.92
CA PRO A 186 -17.59 -27.46 -9.31
C PRO A 186 -18.34 -26.44 -10.18
N ALA A 187 -19.25 -25.65 -9.59
CA ALA A 187 -20.01 -24.63 -10.30
C ALA A 187 -19.10 -23.52 -10.86
N ALA A 188 -18.03 -23.14 -10.15
CA ALA A 188 -17.07 -22.16 -10.66
C ALA A 188 -16.32 -22.68 -11.90
N SER A 189 -16.07 -23.99 -11.98
CA SER A 189 -15.44 -24.61 -13.16
C SER A 189 -16.35 -24.64 -14.39
N SER A 190 -17.67 -24.49 -14.20
CA SER A 190 -18.66 -24.46 -15.28
C SER A 190 -18.89 -23.06 -15.87
N LEU A 191 -18.27 -22.02 -15.29
CA LEU A 191 -18.37 -20.67 -15.82
C LEU A 191 -17.75 -20.58 -17.23
N PRO A 192 -18.33 -19.77 -18.15
CA PRO A 192 -17.82 -19.60 -19.51
C PRO A 192 -16.55 -18.74 -19.58
N PHE A 193 -15.95 -18.41 -18.43
CA PHE A 193 -14.76 -17.58 -18.29
C PHE A 193 -13.92 -18.07 -17.11
N LYS A 194 -12.63 -17.76 -17.14
CA LYS A 194 -11.70 -18.08 -16.06
C LYS A 194 -11.72 -16.96 -15.01
N THR A 195 -11.98 -17.31 -13.76
CA THR A 195 -11.89 -16.40 -12.61
C THR A 195 -10.48 -16.41 -12.01
N THR A 196 -9.90 -15.24 -11.75
CA THR A 196 -8.62 -15.09 -11.05
C THR A 196 -8.79 -14.13 -9.88
N LEU A 197 -8.39 -14.55 -8.68
CA LEU A 197 -8.40 -13.69 -7.50
C LEU A 197 -7.14 -12.82 -7.48
N VAL A 198 -7.33 -11.51 -7.40
CA VAL A 198 -6.25 -10.52 -7.27
C VAL A 198 -6.35 -9.87 -5.89
N PRO A 199 -5.36 -10.06 -4.99
CA PRO A 199 -5.43 -9.52 -3.63
C PRO A 199 -5.15 -8.00 -3.60
N PHE A 200 -5.95 -7.26 -2.83
CA PHE A 200 -5.77 -5.81 -2.62
C PHE A 200 -5.61 -5.46 -1.13
N PRO A 201 -4.42 -5.67 -0.52
CA PRO A 201 -4.17 -5.36 0.88
C PRO A 201 -4.47 -3.90 1.26
N SER A 202 -4.27 -2.97 0.33
CA SER A 202 -4.54 -1.53 0.53
C SER A 202 -6.03 -1.16 0.60
N GLY A 203 -6.93 -2.13 0.36
CA GLY A 203 -8.39 -1.98 0.46
C GLY A 203 -9.05 -1.28 -0.73
N THR A 204 -10.30 -0.84 -0.55
CA THR A 204 -11.20 -0.32 -1.60
C THR A 204 -10.60 0.80 -2.45
N GLY A 205 -9.76 1.67 -1.87
CA GLY A 205 -9.13 2.77 -2.62
C GLY A 205 -8.24 2.28 -3.77
N HIS A 206 -7.49 1.20 -3.56
CA HIS A 206 -6.63 0.63 -4.60
C HIS A 206 -7.47 -0.09 -5.66
N MET A 207 -8.50 -0.84 -5.24
CA MET A 207 -9.42 -1.51 -6.16
C MET A 207 -10.14 -0.53 -7.11
N ILE A 208 -10.49 0.67 -6.63
CA ILE A 208 -11.09 1.74 -7.45
C ILE A 208 -10.15 2.15 -8.59
N THR A 209 -8.86 2.35 -8.29
CA THR A 209 -7.87 2.71 -9.31
C THR A 209 -7.72 1.59 -10.33
N SER A 210 -7.57 0.35 -9.87
CA SER A 210 -7.43 -0.82 -10.74
C SER A 210 -8.64 -1.08 -11.64
N LEU A 211 -9.88 -0.84 -11.17
CA LEU A 211 -11.08 -0.90 -12.02
C LEU A 211 -11.03 0.15 -13.14
N ARG A 212 -10.57 1.37 -12.84
CA ARG A 212 -10.47 2.46 -13.82
C ARG A 212 -9.33 2.25 -14.81
N GLU A 213 -8.25 1.63 -14.36
CA GLU A 213 -7.10 1.24 -15.19
C GLU A 213 -7.33 -0.08 -15.94
N LYS A 214 -8.51 -0.70 -15.77
CA LYS A 214 -8.94 -1.94 -16.44
C LYS A 214 -8.06 -3.14 -16.09
N GLU A 215 -7.53 -3.17 -14.88
CA GLU A 215 -6.73 -4.28 -14.35
C GLU A 215 -7.60 -5.40 -13.75
N ILE A 216 -8.81 -5.05 -13.29
CA ILE A 216 -9.78 -5.97 -12.71
C ILE A 216 -11.20 -5.67 -13.22
N ASP A 217 -12.05 -6.71 -13.21
CA ASP A 217 -13.40 -6.64 -13.79
C ASP A 217 -14.51 -6.53 -12.74
N VAL A 218 -14.31 -7.18 -11.58
CA VAL A 218 -15.26 -7.24 -10.46
C VAL A 218 -14.48 -7.10 -9.16
N ALA A 219 -15.04 -6.39 -8.18
CA ALA A 219 -14.41 -6.23 -6.86
C ALA A 219 -15.44 -6.30 -5.74
N ILE A 220 -14.98 -6.78 -4.57
CA ILE A 220 -15.76 -6.85 -3.32
C ILE A 220 -15.05 -5.98 -2.31
N GLY A 221 -15.73 -4.97 -1.79
CA GLY A 221 -15.10 -3.92 -0.95
C GLY A 221 -16.08 -3.19 -0.05
N LEU A 222 -15.55 -2.32 0.80
CA LEU A 222 -16.34 -1.53 1.75
C LEU A 222 -17.32 -0.58 1.05
N THR A 223 -18.56 -0.60 1.52
CA THR A 223 -19.71 0.15 1.00
C THR A 223 -19.42 1.63 0.80
N GLU A 224 -18.94 2.32 1.83
CA GLU A 224 -18.70 3.75 1.79
C GLU A 224 -17.56 4.13 0.82
N GLY A 225 -16.58 3.24 0.65
CA GLY A 225 -15.48 3.45 -0.28
C GLY A 225 -15.94 3.49 -1.73
N TRP A 226 -16.84 2.58 -2.11
CA TRP A 226 -17.41 2.55 -3.47
C TRP A 226 -18.27 3.77 -3.76
N ILE A 227 -19.15 4.12 -2.83
CA ILE A 227 -20.08 5.25 -3.00
C ILE A 227 -19.29 6.57 -3.05
N ALA A 228 -18.32 6.76 -2.16
CA ALA A 228 -17.42 7.92 -2.20
C ALA A 228 -16.60 7.97 -3.49
N GLY A 229 -16.18 6.82 -4.03
CA GLY A 229 -15.44 6.74 -5.28
C GLY A 229 -16.24 7.15 -6.51
N LEU A 230 -17.56 6.91 -6.53
CA LEU A 230 -18.45 7.23 -7.65
C LEU A 230 -19.10 8.62 -7.54
N ALA A 231 -19.48 9.04 -6.33
CA ALA A 231 -20.22 10.28 -6.08
C ALA A 231 -19.40 11.38 -5.38
N GLY A 232 -18.16 11.10 -4.97
CA GLY A 232 -17.30 12.08 -4.30
C GLY A 232 -16.93 13.27 -5.19
N LYS A 233 -16.58 14.40 -4.57
CA LYS A 233 -16.31 15.69 -5.26
C LYS A 233 -15.34 15.59 -6.45
N GLN A 234 -14.30 14.77 -6.34
CA GLN A 234 -13.33 14.56 -7.43
C GLN A 234 -13.94 13.90 -8.68
N GLN A 235 -14.96 13.07 -8.48
CA GLN A 235 -15.64 12.34 -9.55
C GLN A 235 -16.91 13.06 -10.02
N ALA A 236 -17.57 13.82 -9.15
CA ALA A 236 -18.77 14.60 -9.47
C ALA A 236 -18.54 15.60 -10.62
N GLN A 237 -17.31 16.14 -10.74
CA GLN A 237 -16.91 17.05 -11.81
C GLN A 237 -16.72 16.37 -13.17
N LYS A 238 -16.78 15.03 -13.22
CA LYS A 238 -16.68 14.24 -14.44
C LYS A 238 -18.04 13.63 -14.79
N ASP A 239 -18.19 13.27 -16.06
CA ASP A 239 -19.37 12.56 -16.57
C ASP A 239 -19.65 11.31 -15.70
N ALA A 240 -20.92 11.05 -15.38
CA ALA A 240 -21.36 9.84 -14.68
C ALA A 240 -20.87 8.55 -15.37
N ALA A 241 -20.76 8.56 -16.70
CA ALA A 241 -20.23 7.45 -17.50
C ALA A 241 -18.73 7.19 -17.25
N SER A 242 -17.99 8.17 -16.72
CA SER A 242 -16.54 8.08 -16.48
C SER A 242 -16.16 7.48 -15.11
N GLY A 243 -17.14 6.99 -14.34
CA GLY A 243 -16.90 6.38 -13.02
C GLY A 243 -15.98 5.15 -13.04
N GLY A 244 -15.99 4.41 -14.16
CA GLY A 244 -15.20 3.21 -14.41
C GLY A 244 -15.83 1.91 -13.89
N TYR A 245 -16.79 2.00 -12.98
CA TYR A 245 -17.51 0.87 -12.39
C TYR A 245 -18.90 1.29 -11.89
N LYS A 246 -19.72 0.29 -11.53
CA LYS A 246 -21.04 0.46 -10.88
C LYS A 246 -21.20 -0.54 -9.74
N VAL A 247 -22.02 -0.21 -8.75
CA VAL A 247 -22.45 -1.14 -7.70
C VAL A 247 -23.51 -2.07 -8.27
N VAL A 248 -23.24 -3.37 -8.23
CA VAL A 248 -24.08 -4.39 -8.84
C VAL A 248 -24.64 -5.39 -7.82
N GLY A 249 -24.20 -5.34 -6.56
CA GLY A 249 -24.60 -6.32 -5.57
C GLY A 249 -24.25 -6.00 -4.13
N HIS A 250 -24.92 -6.69 -3.21
CA HIS A 250 -24.55 -6.78 -1.80
C HIS A 250 -23.62 -7.97 -1.54
N TRP A 251 -22.80 -7.87 -0.50
CA TRP A 251 -21.96 -8.98 -0.05
C TRP A 251 -22.22 -9.31 1.42
N VAL A 252 -22.09 -8.33 2.32
CA VAL A 252 -22.28 -8.50 3.76
C VAL A 252 -23.30 -7.49 4.27
N ASP A 253 -24.41 -7.99 4.80
CA ASP A 253 -25.54 -7.18 5.28
C ASP A 253 -25.31 -6.63 6.69
N THR A 254 -24.47 -7.30 7.48
CA THR A 254 -24.13 -6.81 8.83
C THR A 254 -23.21 -5.61 8.80
N PRO A 255 -23.46 -4.60 9.66
CA PRO A 255 -22.52 -3.51 9.90
C PRO A 255 -21.09 -3.96 10.22
N LEU A 256 -20.12 -3.18 9.77
CA LEU A 256 -18.72 -3.43 10.12
C LEU A 256 -18.45 -2.96 11.54
N ARG A 257 -17.84 -3.81 12.37
CA ARG A 257 -17.42 -3.47 13.72
C ARG A 257 -16.06 -2.76 13.68
N TRP A 258 -16.03 -1.49 14.06
CA TRP A 258 -14.82 -0.70 14.22
C TRP A 258 -14.42 -0.62 15.69
N ALA A 259 -13.16 -0.90 15.98
CA ALA A 259 -12.55 -0.63 17.28
C ALA A 259 -12.09 0.83 17.34
N ILE A 260 -12.41 1.51 18.44
CA ILE A 260 -11.89 2.83 18.78
C ILE A 260 -10.71 2.60 19.73
N VAL A 261 -9.51 2.96 19.27
CA VAL A 261 -8.26 2.60 19.96
C VAL A 261 -7.32 3.78 20.12
N THR A 262 -6.58 3.78 21.22
CA THR A 262 -5.53 4.75 21.53
C THR A 262 -4.26 4.03 22.00
N GLY A 263 -3.17 4.75 22.21
CA GLY A 263 -1.95 4.19 22.81
C GLY A 263 -2.21 3.64 24.21
N ARG A 264 -1.61 2.49 24.54
CA ARG A 264 -1.78 1.81 25.84
C ARG A 264 -1.51 2.74 27.02
N GLU A 265 -0.41 3.48 26.95
CA GLU A 265 0.11 4.35 28.01
C GLU A 265 -0.56 5.74 28.10
N ARG A 266 -1.67 5.96 27.38
CA ARG A 266 -2.38 7.25 27.35
C ARG A 266 -3.34 7.38 28.54
N GLU A 267 -2.85 7.69 29.73
CA GLU A 267 -3.66 7.76 30.95
C GLU A 267 -4.80 8.77 30.89
N GLU A 268 -4.74 9.78 30.02
CA GLU A 268 -5.77 10.80 29.89
C GLU A 268 -6.98 10.39 29.02
N LEU A 269 -6.94 9.20 28.38
CA LEU A 269 -7.98 8.73 27.46
C LEU A 269 -8.53 7.36 27.92
N HIS A 270 -9.76 7.34 28.42
CA HIS A 270 -10.39 6.12 28.95
C HIS A 270 -11.68 5.73 28.23
N THR A 271 -12.44 6.72 27.80
CA THR A 271 -13.78 6.56 27.26
C THR A 271 -13.93 7.28 25.92
N VAL A 272 -14.99 6.96 25.19
CA VAL A 272 -15.31 7.67 23.95
C VAL A 272 -15.58 9.16 24.22
N ALA A 273 -16.11 9.54 25.39
CA ALA A 273 -16.38 10.94 25.73
C ALA A 273 -15.09 11.80 25.76
N ASP A 274 -13.96 11.21 26.14
CA ASP A 274 -12.66 11.89 26.24
C ASP A 274 -12.09 12.31 24.87
N LEU A 275 -12.68 11.78 23.78
CA LEU A 275 -12.25 12.02 22.41
C LEU A 275 -12.85 13.27 21.77
N LYS A 276 -13.83 13.90 22.42
CA LYS A 276 -14.45 15.12 21.89
C LYS A 276 -13.40 16.22 21.70
N ASP A 277 -13.42 16.90 20.55
CA ASP A 277 -12.50 18.00 20.22
C ASP A 277 -11.02 17.55 20.10
N LYS A 278 -10.76 16.25 19.88
CA LYS A 278 -9.41 15.67 19.72
C LYS A 278 -9.04 15.37 18.27
N ARG A 279 -7.77 15.03 18.04
CA ARG A 279 -7.25 14.60 16.75
C ARG A 279 -7.52 13.11 16.53
N VAL A 280 -8.15 12.79 15.41
CA VAL A 280 -8.40 11.42 14.95
C VAL A 280 -7.40 11.04 13.86
N GLY A 281 -6.64 9.98 14.08
CA GLY A 281 -5.74 9.41 13.09
C GLY A 281 -6.53 8.79 11.94
N VAL A 282 -6.28 9.24 10.71
CA VAL A 282 -6.90 8.72 9.49
C VAL A 282 -5.83 8.30 8.49
N SER A 283 -6.16 7.32 7.66
CA SER A 283 -5.17 6.83 6.68
C SER A 283 -4.99 7.78 5.51
N ARG A 284 -6.10 8.36 5.04
CA ARG A 284 -6.15 9.44 4.05
C ARG A 284 -7.50 10.16 4.19
N ILE A 285 -7.61 11.35 3.63
CA ILE A 285 -8.90 12.02 3.53
C ILE A 285 -9.85 11.18 2.65
N GLY A 286 -11.08 10.98 3.13
CA GLY A 286 -12.09 10.15 2.48
C GLY A 286 -11.93 8.63 2.69
N SER A 287 -10.99 8.17 3.52
CA SER A 287 -10.94 6.76 3.93
C SER A 287 -12.12 6.39 4.84
N GLY A 288 -12.37 5.09 5.03
CA GLY A 288 -13.33 4.61 6.03
C GLY A 288 -13.04 5.16 7.43
N SER A 289 -11.76 5.21 7.86
CA SER A 289 -11.39 5.82 9.15
C SER A 289 -11.68 7.32 9.25
N HIS A 290 -11.65 8.06 8.14
CA HIS A 290 -12.08 9.45 8.07
C HIS A 290 -13.60 9.57 8.09
N ILE A 291 -14.33 8.77 7.31
CA ILE A 291 -15.80 8.80 7.28
C ILE A 291 -16.37 8.43 8.65
N MET A 292 -15.81 7.41 9.29
CA MET A 292 -16.25 6.94 10.60
C MET A 292 -16.01 7.97 11.71
N SER A 293 -15.13 8.97 11.56
CA SER A 293 -15.03 10.05 12.56
C SER A 293 -16.27 10.94 12.56
N PHE A 294 -16.86 11.20 11.39
CA PHE A 294 -18.13 11.94 11.32
C PHE A 294 -19.29 11.11 11.88
N VAL A 295 -19.33 9.80 11.57
CA VAL A 295 -20.33 8.88 12.14
C VAL A 295 -20.22 8.83 13.66
N LEU A 296 -18.99 8.78 14.19
CA LEU A 296 -18.74 8.82 15.63
C LEU A 296 -19.23 10.13 16.25
N ALA A 297 -18.85 11.28 15.66
CA ALA A 297 -19.30 12.59 16.13
C ALA A 297 -20.83 12.69 16.16
N GLN A 298 -21.50 12.25 15.08
CA GLN A 298 -22.96 12.24 14.99
C GLN A 298 -23.59 11.34 16.06
N LYS A 299 -23.07 10.12 16.25
CA LYS A 299 -23.58 9.17 17.25
C LYS A 299 -23.43 9.70 18.68
N GLN A 300 -22.40 10.50 18.93
CA GLN A 300 -22.16 11.14 20.23
C GLN A 300 -22.86 12.50 20.38
N GLY A 301 -23.60 12.96 19.36
CA GLY A 301 -24.24 14.28 19.37
C GLY A 301 -23.25 15.46 19.32
N TRP A 302 -22.03 15.23 18.83
CA TRP A 302 -21.03 16.26 18.64
C TRP A 302 -21.20 16.98 17.30
N LYS A 303 -20.55 18.14 17.16
CA LYS A 303 -20.50 18.83 15.86
C LYS A 303 -19.71 17.98 14.85
N PRO A 304 -20.08 18.01 13.55
CA PRO A 304 -19.39 17.22 12.53
C PRO A 304 -17.87 17.48 12.45
N ASP A 305 -17.44 18.70 12.77
CA ASP A 305 -16.05 19.16 12.76
C ASP A 305 -15.34 19.04 14.12
N SER A 306 -15.98 18.42 15.12
CA SER A 306 -15.40 18.25 16.46
C SER A 306 -14.16 17.35 16.47
N LEU A 307 -13.98 16.45 15.49
CA LEU A 307 -12.80 15.60 15.41
C LEU A 307 -11.88 16.12 14.32
N THR A 308 -10.65 16.49 14.69
CA THR A 308 -9.67 17.02 13.73
C THR A 308 -8.91 15.87 13.06
N PRO A 309 -9.02 15.65 11.74
CA PRO A 309 -8.30 14.56 11.09
C PRO A 309 -6.79 14.79 11.07
N ALA A 310 -6.02 13.81 11.53
CA ALA A 310 -4.57 13.73 11.37
C ALA A 310 -4.25 12.64 10.35
N VAL A 311 -3.73 13.03 9.18
CA VAL A 311 -3.39 12.06 8.13
C VAL A 311 -2.07 11.38 8.47
N LEU A 312 -2.13 10.10 8.83
CA LEU A 312 -0.96 9.34 9.30
C LEU A 312 -0.51 8.26 8.30
N GLY A 313 -1.40 7.81 7.41
CA GLY A 313 -1.09 6.77 6.42
C GLY A 313 -1.58 5.36 6.81
N PRO A 314 -0.88 4.29 6.41
CA PRO A 314 -1.37 2.93 6.57
C PRO A 314 -1.46 2.51 8.05
N PHE A 315 -2.07 1.35 8.31
CA PHE A 315 -2.37 0.86 9.64
C PHE A 315 -1.19 0.90 10.64
N GLN A 316 0.03 0.56 10.22
CA GLN A 316 1.20 0.68 11.09
C GLN A 316 1.49 2.13 11.51
N ALA A 317 1.37 3.08 10.59
CA ALA A 317 1.59 4.49 10.89
C ALA A 317 0.48 5.06 11.80
N LEU A 318 -0.76 4.57 11.66
CA LEU A 318 -1.84 4.89 12.60
C LEU A 318 -1.50 4.42 14.03
N ARG A 319 -1.00 3.19 14.19
CA ARG A 319 -0.56 2.67 15.48
C ARG A 319 0.55 3.53 16.08
N ASN A 320 1.59 3.82 15.30
CA ASN A 320 2.70 4.65 15.74
C ASN A 320 2.25 6.08 16.10
N GLY A 321 1.31 6.65 15.35
CA GLY A 321 0.83 8.01 15.58
C GLY A 321 0.03 8.18 16.87
N VAL A 322 -0.67 7.15 17.36
CA VAL A 322 -1.39 7.22 18.65
C VAL A 322 -0.56 6.80 19.85
N THR A 323 0.44 5.92 19.65
CA THR A 323 1.42 5.58 20.69
C THR A 323 2.51 6.64 20.82
N GLY A 324 2.71 7.46 19.79
CA GLY A 324 3.86 8.36 19.70
C GLY A 324 5.17 7.61 19.45
N TYR A 325 5.12 6.33 19.08
CA TYR A 325 6.32 5.52 18.84
C TYR A 325 7.13 6.09 17.68
N ASN A 326 8.38 6.42 18.00
CA ASN A 326 9.38 6.83 17.04
C ASN A 326 10.63 5.96 17.22
N ALA A 327 11.03 5.25 16.17
CA ALA A 327 12.20 4.37 16.22
C ALA A 327 13.50 5.11 16.56
N SER A 328 13.60 6.41 16.27
CA SER A 328 14.76 7.25 16.56
C SER A 328 14.79 7.79 18.00
N HIS A 329 13.65 7.85 18.68
CA HIS A 329 13.52 8.31 20.06
C HIS A 329 12.49 7.46 20.80
N PRO A 330 12.78 6.17 21.06
CA PRO A 330 11.82 5.24 21.66
C PRO A 330 11.34 5.69 23.05
N ASP A 331 12.16 6.47 23.77
CA ASP A 331 11.87 6.96 25.12
C ASP A 331 11.10 8.29 25.13
N GLN A 332 10.81 8.89 23.97
CA GLN A 332 10.07 10.15 23.85
C GLN A 332 8.83 9.96 22.97
N ALA A 333 7.77 9.44 23.57
CA ALA A 333 6.48 9.30 22.90
C ALA A 333 5.90 10.67 22.55
N THR A 334 5.70 10.94 21.26
CA THR A 334 5.09 12.18 20.74
C THR A 334 3.90 11.84 19.86
N PRO A 335 2.70 11.61 20.45
CA PRO A 335 1.54 11.21 19.67
C PRO A 335 1.06 12.29 18.70
N ALA A 336 0.93 11.92 17.43
CA ALA A 336 0.39 12.74 16.35
C ALA A 336 -1.16 12.76 16.34
N ALA A 337 -1.80 11.80 17.00
CA ALA A 337 -3.24 11.73 17.18
C ALA A 337 -3.60 11.16 18.57
N GLU A 338 -4.83 11.42 19.02
CA GLU A 338 -5.32 10.88 20.30
C GLU A 338 -5.86 9.46 20.13
N PHE A 339 -6.48 9.16 18.99
CA PHE A 339 -7.04 7.84 18.71
C PHE A 339 -7.11 7.60 17.21
N PHE A 340 -7.33 6.36 16.81
CA PHE A 340 -7.78 6.03 15.46
C PHE A 340 -8.87 4.96 15.53
N MET A 341 -9.54 4.75 14.40
CA MET A 341 -10.53 3.68 14.27
C MET A 341 -10.13 2.75 13.12
N TRP A 342 -10.29 1.46 13.35
CA TRP A 342 -10.07 0.42 12.34
C TRP A 342 -10.95 -0.80 12.62
N GLU A 343 -11.00 -1.75 11.68
CA GLU A 343 -11.76 -3.01 11.84
C GLU A 343 -11.31 -3.75 13.11
N HIS A 344 -12.28 -4.28 13.87
CA HIS A 344 -12.09 -4.81 15.20
C HIS A 344 -11.11 -5.98 15.27
N PHE A 345 -11.34 -7.04 14.49
CA PHE A 345 -10.53 -8.27 14.56
C PHE A 345 -9.11 -8.02 14.05
N THR A 346 -8.97 -7.13 13.06
CA THR A 346 -7.70 -6.59 12.56
C THR A 346 -6.88 -5.89 13.64
N THR A 347 -7.55 -5.20 14.54
CA THR A 347 -6.91 -4.38 15.57
C THR A 347 -6.73 -5.13 16.89
N LYS A 348 -7.51 -6.21 17.12
CA LYS A 348 -7.49 -7.02 18.36
C LYS A 348 -6.09 -7.46 18.80
N PRO A 349 -5.21 -7.97 17.93
CA PRO A 349 -3.84 -8.36 18.31
C PRO A 349 -2.96 -7.21 18.83
N TYR A 350 -3.42 -5.97 18.72
CA TYR A 350 -2.69 -4.77 19.14
C TYR A 350 -3.28 -4.10 20.38
N PHE A 351 -4.44 -4.55 20.88
CA PHE A 351 -5.01 -4.07 22.15
C PHE A 351 -5.35 -5.17 23.16
N HIS A 352 -5.52 -6.41 22.70
CA HIS A 352 -5.78 -7.58 23.55
C HIS A 352 -4.45 -8.21 23.97
N ALA A 353 -4.29 -8.46 25.27
CA ALA A 353 -3.12 -9.15 25.79
C ALA A 353 -3.33 -10.66 25.68
N ASP A 354 -2.30 -11.38 25.26
CA ASP A 354 -2.27 -12.84 25.23
C ASP A 354 -0.90 -13.36 25.72
N ALA A 355 -0.71 -14.67 25.72
CA ALA A 355 0.53 -15.28 26.21
C ALA A 355 1.78 -14.85 25.41
N ASP A 356 1.64 -14.54 24.12
CA ASP A 356 2.74 -14.14 23.24
C ASP A 356 2.96 -12.61 23.28
N LYS A 357 1.90 -11.84 23.53
CA LYS A 357 1.90 -10.37 23.61
C LYS A 357 1.18 -9.90 24.89
N PRO A 358 1.81 -10.02 26.06
CA PRO A 358 1.20 -9.64 27.33
C PRO A 358 0.98 -8.11 27.46
N HIS A 359 1.75 -7.31 26.70
CA HIS A 359 1.71 -5.84 26.73
C HIS A 359 1.52 -5.28 25.32
N PRO A 360 0.30 -5.34 24.76
CA PRO A 360 0.04 -4.84 23.42
C PRO A 360 0.09 -3.30 23.41
N PRO A 361 0.51 -2.68 22.29
CA PRO A 361 0.83 -1.24 22.24
C PRO A 361 -0.38 -0.31 22.30
N LEU A 362 -1.59 -0.83 22.09
CA LEU A 362 -2.83 -0.06 22.10
C LEU A 362 -3.73 -0.50 23.26
N LYS A 363 -4.72 0.33 23.54
CA LYS A 363 -5.91 -0.03 24.32
C LYS A 363 -7.17 0.32 23.56
N LYS A 364 -8.19 -0.53 23.69
CA LYS A 364 -9.53 -0.28 23.17
C LYS A 364 -10.32 0.54 24.19
N ILE A 365 -10.88 1.66 23.75
CA ILE A 365 -11.69 2.58 24.58
C ILE A 365 -13.17 2.60 24.16
N GLY A 366 -13.49 1.98 23.02
CA GLY A 366 -14.86 1.85 22.55
C GLY A 366 -14.97 1.09 21.24
N GLU A 367 -16.19 1.05 20.72
CA GLU A 367 -16.49 0.51 19.40
C GLU A 367 -17.63 1.28 18.75
N ILE A 368 -17.64 1.23 17.42
CA ILE A 368 -18.69 1.81 16.60
C ILE A 368 -18.96 0.88 15.43
N PHE A 369 -20.22 0.85 15.01
CA PHE A 369 -20.67 0.05 13.86
C PHE A 369 -21.04 1.01 12.73
N THR A 370 -20.83 0.58 11.49
CA THR A 370 -21.36 1.32 10.34
C THR A 370 -22.88 1.37 10.40
N PRO A 371 -23.54 2.45 9.98
CA PRO A 371 -25.01 2.49 9.93
C PRO A 371 -25.58 1.76 8.69
N TRP A 372 -24.71 1.23 7.83
CA TRP A 372 -25.04 0.52 6.59
C TRP A 372 -24.41 -0.89 6.56
N PRO A 373 -24.92 -1.77 5.66
CA PRO A 373 -24.24 -3.00 5.23
C PRO A 373 -22.77 -2.76 4.87
N SER A 374 -21.87 -3.63 5.30
CA SER A 374 -20.44 -3.34 5.28
C SER A 374 -19.74 -3.54 3.94
N TRP A 375 -20.21 -4.48 3.12
CA TRP A 375 -19.55 -4.83 1.86
C TRP A 375 -20.51 -4.89 0.68
N LEU A 376 -20.08 -4.31 -0.44
CA LEU A 376 -20.77 -4.36 -1.73
C LEU A 376 -19.88 -4.98 -2.81
N ILE A 377 -20.53 -5.40 -3.89
CA ILE A 377 -19.93 -5.91 -5.11
C ILE A 377 -20.06 -4.82 -6.20
N VAL A 378 -18.95 -4.55 -6.88
CA VAL A 378 -18.90 -3.63 -8.03
C VAL A 378 -18.41 -4.34 -9.28
N ALA A 379 -18.86 -3.86 -10.44
CA ALA A 379 -18.44 -4.35 -11.75
C ALA A 379 -17.92 -3.21 -12.63
N SER A 380 -16.88 -3.48 -13.41
CA SER A 380 -16.29 -2.55 -14.38
C SER A 380 -17.29 -2.20 -15.48
N THR A 381 -17.49 -0.92 -15.75
CA THR A 381 -18.37 -0.48 -16.85
C THR A 381 -17.75 -0.71 -18.22
N SER A 382 -16.43 -0.92 -18.32
CA SER A 382 -15.79 -1.25 -19.59
C SER A 382 -16.01 -2.70 -20.02
N VAL A 383 -16.26 -3.60 -19.06
CA VAL A 383 -16.51 -5.01 -19.31
C VAL A 383 -18.00 -5.32 -19.27
N PHE A 384 -18.72 -4.67 -18.36
CA PHE A 384 -20.17 -4.82 -18.16
C PHE A 384 -20.86 -3.46 -18.37
N PRO A 385 -21.03 -3.00 -19.62
CA PRO A 385 -21.69 -1.72 -19.90
C PRO A 385 -23.18 -1.73 -19.55
N ASP A 386 -23.82 -2.90 -19.59
CA ASP A 386 -25.20 -3.15 -19.15
C ASP A 386 -25.21 -4.31 -18.14
N PRO A 387 -24.81 -4.05 -16.88
CA PRO A 387 -24.66 -5.11 -15.89
C PRO A 387 -25.98 -5.79 -15.51
N GLU A 388 -27.12 -5.13 -15.72
CA GLU A 388 -28.43 -5.70 -15.38
C GLU A 388 -28.79 -6.88 -16.31
N HIS A 389 -28.46 -6.78 -17.59
CA HIS A 389 -28.80 -7.79 -18.60
C HIS A 389 -27.61 -8.71 -18.98
N ASP A 390 -26.46 -8.58 -18.32
CA ASP A 390 -25.28 -9.40 -18.62
C ASP A 390 -25.38 -10.83 -18.04
N GLU A 391 -25.42 -11.82 -18.93
CA GLU A 391 -25.55 -13.24 -18.55
C GLU A 391 -24.30 -13.81 -17.86
N LYS A 392 -23.09 -13.28 -18.15
CA LYS A 392 -21.86 -13.74 -17.46
C LYS A 392 -21.88 -13.30 -16.00
N LEU A 393 -22.28 -12.05 -15.76
CA LEU A 393 -22.40 -11.49 -14.43
C LEU A 393 -23.50 -12.20 -13.62
N LYS A 394 -24.62 -12.54 -14.26
CA LYS A 394 -25.69 -13.35 -13.64
C LYS A 394 -25.21 -14.74 -13.22
N GLN A 395 -24.43 -15.43 -14.05
CA GLN A 395 -23.83 -16.72 -13.68
C GLN A 395 -22.80 -16.58 -12.55
N LEU A 396 -22.02 -15.50 -12.54
CA LEU A 396 -21.11 -15.19 -11.43
C LEU A 396 -21.88 -15.05 -10.11
N PHE A 397 -22.99 -14.30 -10.09
CA PHE A 397 -23.81 -14.15 -8.89
C PHE A 397 -24.40 -15.47 -8.39
N GLN A 398 -24.79 -16.39 -9.28
CA GLN A 398 -25.24 -17.73 -8.87
C GLN A 398 -24.14 -18.52 -8.15
N VAL A 399 -22.90 -18.42 -8.63
CA VAL A 399 -21.73 -19.05 -7.99
C VAL A 399 -21.43 -18.39 -6.63
N LEU A 400 -21.52 -17.06 -6.54
CA LEU A 400 -21.34 -16.32 -5.29
C LEU A 400 -22.41 -16.67 -4.25
N ASP A 401 -23.69 -16.71 -4.64
CA ASP A 401 -24.81 -17.11 -3.80
C ASP A 401 -24.65 -18.55 -3.29
N GLN A 402 -24.13 -19.45 -4.14
CA GLN A 402 -23.83 -20.82 -3.73
C GLN A 402 -22.71 -20.86 -2.69
N GLY A 403 -21.63 -20.10 -2.87
CA GLY A 403 -20.55 -20.04 -1.87
C GLY A 403 -21.00 -19.49 -0.52
N ILE A 404 -21.97 -18.55 -0.50
CA ILE A 404 -22.60 -18.09 0.74
C ILE A 404 -23.42 -19.20 1.39
N LYS A 405 -24.18 -19.98 0.61
CA LYS A 405 -24.90 -21.15 1.15
C LYS A 405 -23.96 -22.20 1.72
N ASP A 406 -22.87 -22.50 1.02
CA ASP A 406 -21.86 -23.46 1.46
C ASP A 406 -21.18 -22.99 2.76
N PHE A 407 -20.89 -21.68 2.86
CA PHE A 407 -20.39 -21.06 4.08
C PHE A 407 -21.38 -21.23 5.24
N GLN A 408 -22.66 -20.95 5.02
CA GLN A 408 -23.70 -21.03 6.05
C GLN A 408 -24.01 -22.47 6.48
N ALA A 409 -23.80 -23.44 5.59
CA ALA A 409 -24.10 -24.84 5.85
C ALA A 409 -23.10 -25.51 6.81
N ASP A 410 -21.83 -25.08 6.81
CA ASP A 410 -20.75 -25.73 7.57
C ASP A 410 -19.75 -24.72 8.16
N HIS A 411 -20.17 -24.05 9.23
CA HIS A 411 -19.31 -23.12 9.96
C HIS A 411 -18.08 -23.79 10.60
N ASP A 412 -18.16 -25.07 10.99
CA ASP A 412 -17.02 -25.76 11.61
C ASP A 412 -15.89 -25.98 10.59
N ASN A 413 -16.23 -26.36 9.36
CA ASN A 413 -15.25 -26.41 8.28
C ASN A 413 -14.69 -25.03 7.94
N VAL A 414 -15.50 -23.97 7.95
CA VAL A 414 -15.01 -22.59 7.77
C VAL A 414 -13.99 -22.23 8.85
N VAL A 415 -14.29 -22.49 10.12
CA VAL A 415 -13.36 -22.24 11.23
C VAL A 415 -12.06 -23.01 11.05
N ARG A 416 -12.13 -24.29 10.65
CA ARG A 416 -10.94 -25.11 10.35
C ARG A 416 -10.12 -24.48 9.21
N LEU A 417 -10.76 -24.08 8.12
CA LEU A 417 -10.11 -23.49 6.94
C LEU A 417 -9.48 -22.13 7.24
N LEU A 418 -10.10 -21.32 8.10
CA LEU A 418 -9.52 -20.10 8.64
C LEU A 418 -8.35 -20.42 9.59
N GLY A 419 -8.39 -21.51 10.36
CA GLY A 419 -7.29 -21.94 11.21
C GLY A 419 -6.07 -22.45 10.43
N THR A 420 -6.28 -23.14 9.30
CA THR A 420 -5.20 -23.70 8.47
C THR A 420 -4.56 -22.69 7.51
N GLY A 421 -5.17 -21.52 7.30
CA GLY A 421 -4.70 -20.56 6.30
C GLY A 421 -5.14 -20.88 4.88
N GLU A 422 -5.95 -21.92 4.68
CA GLU A 422 -6.35 -22.37 3.35
C GLU A 422 -7.15 -21.30 2.60
N LEU A 423 -7.85 -20.40 3.29
CA LEU A 423 -8.63 -19.30 2.69
C LEU A 423 -7.79 -18.03 2.45
N GLY A 424 -6.46 -18.12 2.47
CA GLY A 424 -5.56 -16.96 2.28
C GLY A 424 -5.23 -16.21 3.58
N CYS A 425 -6.03 -16.43 4.63
CA CYS A 425 -5.90 -15.81 5.94
C CYS A 425 -5.94 -16.82 7.08
N THR A 426 -5.31 -16.48 8.20
CA THR A 426 -5.25 -17.33 9.39
C THR A 426 -5.84 -16.63 10.62
N TYR A 427 -6.79 -17.28 11.29
CA TYR A 427 -7.38 -16.82 12.56
C TYR A 427 -7.30 -17.94 13.59
N VAL A 428 -7.15 -17.55 14.85
CA VAL A 428 -7.37 -18.47 15.95
C VAL A 428 -8.84 -18.85 16.01
N GLU A 429 -9.11 -20.09 16.42
CA GLU A 429 -10.45 -20.68 16.45
C GLU A 429 -11.45 -19.80 17.23
N GLU A 430 -11.02 -19.26 18.36
CA GLU A 430 -11.83 -18.40 19.22
C GLU A 430 -12.30 -17.13 18.50
N ASP A 431 -11.41 -16.48 17.75
CA ASP A 431 -11.72 -15.25 17.01
C ASP A 431 -12.63 -15.54 15.82
N ALA A 432 -12.39 -16.64 15.11
CA ALA A 432 -13.24 -17.07 14.01
C ALA A 432 -14.67 -17.37 14.51
N LYS A 433 -14.81 -18.10 15.63
CA LYS A 433 -16.10 -18.40 16.25
C LYS A 433 -16.80 -17.15 16.78
N GLU A 434 -16.06 -16.20 17.35
CA GLU A 434 -16.62 -14.93 17.81
C GLU A 434 -17.16 -14.11 16.64
N TRP A 435 -16.41 -13.99 15.55
CA TRP A 435 -16.86 -13.30 14.34
C TRP A 435 -18.12 -13.94 13.72
N LEU A 436 -18.17 -15.27 13.67
CA LEU A 436 -19.31 -16.01 13.11
C LEU A 436 -20.63 -15.77 13.83
N LYS A 437 -20.61 -15.37 15.11
CA LYS A 437 -21.84 -15.03 15.86
C LYS A 437 -22.56 -13.85 15.22
N ASP A 438 -21.82 -12.86 14.77
CA ASP A 438 -22.36 -11.58 14.32
C ASP A 438 -22.53 -11.52 12.80
N VAL A 439 -21.59 -12.06 12.02
CA VAL A 439 -21.58 -11.85 10.56
C VAL A 439 -22.80 -12.44 9.85
N ARG A 440 -23.42 -11.66 8.96
CA ARG A 440 -24.47 -12.15 8.05
C ARG A 440 -24.15 -11.67 6.64
N PHE A 441 -23.94 -12.65 5.76
CA PHE A 441 -23.86 -12.44 4.32
C PHE A 441 -25.26 -12.27 3.74
N THR A 442 -25.36 -11.55 2.63
CA THR A 442 -26.65 -11.35 1.94
C THR A 442 -27.27 -12.67 1.50
N SER A 443 -28.61 -12.75 1.54
CA SER A 443 -29.36 -13.90 1.01
C SER A 443 -29.32 -13.98 -0.51
N SER A 444 -29.07 -12.86 -1.19
CA SER A 444 -28.85 -12.79 -2.64
C SER A 444 -27.89 -11.66 -2.96
N THR A 445 -26.83 -11.99 -3.65
CA THR A 445 -25.73 -11.07 -3.97
C THR A 445 -26.09 -10.07 -5.05
N ARG A 446 -27.01 -10.40 -5.96
CA ARG A 446 -27.36 -9.54 -7.09
C ARG A 446 -28.28 -8.38 -6.67
N GLY A 447 -27.91 -7.17 -7.07
CA GLY A 447 -28.68 -5.94 -6.87
C GLY A 447 -28.32 -5.20 -5.58
N VAL A 448 -28.54 -3.89 -5.57
CA VAL A 448 -28.34 -3.02 -4.40
C VAL A 448 -29.61 -2.25 -4.06
N ASP A 449 -29.98 -2.28 -2.77
CA ASP A 449 -31.06 -1.44 -2.23
C ASP A 449 -30.66 0.04 -2.29
N ARG A 450 -31.51 0.83 -2.97
CA ARG A 450 -31.37 2.27 -3.09
C ARG A 450 -31.25 2.98 -1.74
N LYS A 451 -31.97 2.51 -0.71
CA LYS A 451 -31.93 3.12 0.64
C LYS A 451 -30.55 3.06 1.26
N VAL A 452 -29.77 2.01 0.97
CA VAL A 452 -28.38 1.90 1.45
C VAL A 452 -27.52 2.96 0.79
N VAL A 453 -27.68 3.17 -0.51
CA VAL A 453 -26.96 4.21 -1.26
C VAL A 453 -27.30 5.60 -0.72
N ASP A 454 -28.59 5.90 -0.55
CA ASP A 454 -29.06 7.19 -0.04
C ASP A 454 -28.52 7.48 1.36
N GLY A 455 -28.63 6.51 2.28
CA GLY A 455 -28.15 6.68 3.65
C GLY A 455 -26.63 6.92 3.74
N VAL A 456 -25.85 6.25 2.89
CA VAL A 456 -24.40 6.48 2.82
C VAL A 456 -24.10 7.86 2.22
N VAL A 457 -24.79 8.23 1.14
CA VAL A 457 -24.62 9.54 0.49
C VAL A 457 -24.90 10.68 1.47
N ASP A 458 -25.97 10.58 2.26
CA ASP A 458 -26.33 11.60 3.25
C ASP A 458 -25.22 11.79 4.30
N VAL A 459 -24.64 10.70 4.80
CA VAL A 459 -23.51 10.77 5.73
C VAL A 459 -22.24 11.32 5.05
N LEU A 460 -21.96 10.94 3.81
CA LEU A 460 -20.80 11.43 3.06
C LEU A 460 -20.89 12.92 2.69
N LYS A 461 -22.10 13.46 2.55
CA LYS A 461 -22.34 14.92 2.42
C LYS A 461 -21.95 15.65 3.70
N VAL A 462 -22.38 15.13 4.85
CA VAL A 462 -22.00 15.68 6.17
C VAL A 462 -20.49 15.60 6.39
N ALA A 463 -19.85 14.51 5.96
CA ALA A 463 -18.40 14.34 6.00
C ALA A 463 -17.62 15.20 4.98
N GLY A 464 -18.32 15.98 4.15
CA GLY A 464 -17.72 16.84 3.13
C GLY A 464 -17.07 16.08 1.96
N VAL A 465 -17.30 14.77 1.84
CA VAL A 465 -16.74 13.89 0.80
C VAL A 465 -17.54 14.02 -0.50
N ILE A 466 -18.87 14.10 -0.39
CA ILE A 466 -19.80 14.38 -1.49
C ILE A 466 -20.21 15.85 -1.44
N ASP A 467 -20.53 16.43 -2.59
CA ASP A 467 -21.09 17.78 -2.67
C ASP A 467 -22.48 17.82 -1.99
N PRO A 468 -22.71 18.70 -1.00
CA PRO A 468 -24.02 18.86 -0.38
C PRO A 468 -25.16 19.17 -1.37
N GLY A 469 -24.84 19.78 -2.52
CA GLY A 469 -25.81 20.10 -3.57
C GLY A 469 -26.20 18.93 -4.47
N MET A 470 -25.46 17.81 -4.44
CA MET A 470 -25.79 16.63 -5.26
C MET A 470 -27.09 15.99 -4.74
N SER A 471 -28.08 15.80 -5.62
CA SER A 471 -29.32 15.10 -5.24
C SER A 471 -29.06 13.62 -5.00
N ASN A 472 -29.89 12.97 -4.17
CA ASN A 472 -29.76 11.53 -3.96
C ASN A 472 -30.05 10.75 -5.26
N ASP A 473 -30.93 11.26 -6.11
CA ASP A 473 -31.21 10.67 -7.42
C ASP A 473 -30.01 10.71 -8.36
N GLU A 474 -29.32 11.85 -8.43
CA GLU A 474 -28.07 11.94 -9.19
C GLU A 474 -27.01 10.98 -8.63
N ALA A 475 -26.86 10.94 -7.30
CA ALA A 475 -25.88 10.05 -6.66
C ALA A 475 -26.17 8.58 -6.98
N ALA A 476 -27.42 8.17 -6.94
CA ALA A 476 -27.81 6.80 -7.23
C ALA A 476 -27.72 6.45 -8.71
N GLU A 477 -28.04 7.36 -9.62
CA GLU A 477 -27.79 7.15 -11.05
C GLU A 477 -26.29 6.91 -11.30
N ARG A 478 -25.42 7.64 -10.61
CA ARG A 478 -23.96 7.44 -10.66
C ARG A 478 -23.53 6.11 -10.05
N VAL A 479 -24.15 5.68 -8.95
CA VAL A 479 -23.68 4.55 -8.13
C VAL A 479 -24.25 3.20 -8.59
N ILE A 480 -25.55 3.12 -8.83
CA ILE A 480 -26.29 1.86 -8.99
C ILE A 480 -26.13 1.35 -10.42
N GLY A 481 -25.68 0.10 -10.56
CA GLY A 481 -25.67 -0.65 -11.82
C GLY A 481 -26.78 -1.68 -11.89
N ILE A 482 -27.14 -2.31 -10.76
CA ILE A 482 -28.28 -3.24 -10.67
C ILE A 482 -29.11 -2.86 -9.43
N PRO A 483 -30.35 -2.38 -9.59
CA PRO A 483 -31.24 -2.14 -8.45
C PRO A 483 -31.76 -3.46 -7.85
N ARG A 484 -32.11 -3.44 -6.56
CA ARG A 484 -32.75 -4.56 -5.84
C ARG A 484 -34.21 -4.26 -5.50
#